data_AF-A0AAF1B4V1-F1
#
_entry.id   AF-A0AAF1B4V1-F1
#
_cell.length_a   1.000
_cell.length_b   1.000
_cell.length_c   1.000
_cell.angle_alpha   90.00
_cell.angle_beta   90.00
_cell.angle_gamma   90.00
#
_symmetry.space_group_name_H-M   'P 1'
#
loop_
_entity.id
_entity.type
_entity.pdbx_description
1 polymer ?
#
loop_
_entity_poly.entity_id
_entity_poly.type
_entity_poly.pdbx_seq_one_letter_code
_entity_poly.pdbx_strand_id
1 'polypeptide(L)'
;MRTRCAICGIDWKCFSYCSMGGKFIVCLKCAIHLIHSVEDAKFHHQSHTQHPLVLIQNPTSFYCHACKVEDNIRDMSYKCTECQFWIHKTCADAPASFPFPFHDKHPLFLRFSLPKVYHKFDQYCRLCYETLNRLNWLYYCPKCRFFVHFQCARSNQMSR
;
A
#
# COMPACT_ATOMS: atom_id res chain seq x y z
N MET A 1 36.86 -9.72 -20.18
CA MET A 1 36.13 -10.52 -19.17
C MET A 1 34.70 -10.73 -19.67
N ARG A 2 34.15 -11.96 -19.60
CA ARG A 2 32.72 -12.21 -19.88
C ARG A 2 31.96 -12.04 -18.58
N THR A 3 30.87 -11.29 -18.60
CA THR A 3 30.02 -11.05 -17.43
C THR A 3 28.79 -11.94 -17.55
N ARG A 4 28.48 -12.68 -16.48
CA ARG A 4 27.33 -13.58 -16.41
C ARG A 4 26.10 -12.80 -15.96
N CYS A 5 25.01 -12.92 -16.71
CA CYS A 5 23.73 -12.34 -16.30
C CYS A 5 23.17 -13.05 -15.06
N ALA A 6 22.83 -12.30 -14.02
CA ALA A 6 22.23 -12.84 -12.79
C ALA A 6 20.82 -13.43 -13.00
N ILE A 7 20.14 -13.10 -14.11
CA ILE A 7 18.75 -13.51 -14.37
C ILE A 7 18.67 -14.72 -15.29
N CYS A 8 19.28 -14.64 -16.47
CA CYS A 8 19.22 -15.72 -17.46
C CYS A 8 20.45 -16.66 -17.42
N GLY A 9 21.47 -16.34 -16.63
CA GLY A 9 22.69 -17.14 -16.53
C GLY A 9 23.60 -17.11 -17.77
N ILE A 10 23.21 -16.38 -18.82
CA ILE A 10 23.97 -16.30 -20.07
C ILE A 10 25.18 -15.37 -19.89
N ASP A 11 26.34 -15.86 -20.34
CA ASP A 11 27.57 -15.07 -20.42
C ASP A 11 27.50 -14.13 -21.64
N TRP A 12 27.70 -12.83 -21.44
CA TRP A 12 27.65 -11.85 -22.53
C TRP A 12 28.89 -10.92 -22.51
N LYS A 13 29.08 -10.16 -23.60
CA LYS A 13 30.28 -9.34 -23.86
C LYS A 13 29.98 -7.82 -23.94
N CYS A 14 28.71 -7.39 -23.85
CA CYS A 14 28.28 -6.01 -24.11
C CYS A 14 27.65 -5.34 -22.86
N PHE A 15 27.13 -4.11 -23.02
CA PHE A 15 26.55 -3.25 -21.97
C PHE A 15 25.74 -4.03 -20.92
N SER A 16 26.07 -3.84 -19.65
CA SER A 16 25.37 -4.46 -18.52
C SER A 16 24.86 -3.43 -17.54
N TYR A 17 23.67 -3.67 -16.97
CA TYR A 17 23.15 -2.84 -15.89
C TYR A 17 23.70 -3.35 -14.55
N CYS A 18 24.29 -2.45 -13.77
CA CYS A 18 24.87 -2.76 -12.47
C CYS A 18 24.08 -1.98 -11.41
N SER A 19 23.58 -2.66 -10.38
CA SER A 19 22.89 -1.96 -9.29
C SER A 19 23.86 -1.11 -8.47
N MET A 20 23.36 -0.02 -7.88
CA MET A 20 24.09 0.81 -6.91
C MET A 20 24.49 -0.07 -5.71
N GLY A 21 25.71 -0.61 -5.74
CA GLY A 21 26.20 -1.61 -4.78
C GLY A 21 26.91 -2.82 -5.40
N GLY A 22 26.94 -2.95 -6.73
CA GLY A 22 27.82 -3.88 -7.46
C GLY A 22 27.47 -5.37 -7.37
N LYS A 23 26.38 -5.75 -6.70
CA LYS A 23 26.05 -7.17 -6.41
C LYS A 23 25.36 -7.91 -7.56
N PHE A 24 24.75 -7.21 -8.51
CA PHE A 24 23.97 -7.84 -9.57
C PHE A 24 24.28 -7.21 -10.92
N ILE A 25 24.69 -8.06 -11.87
CA ILE A 25 24.94 -7.70 -13.27
C ILE A 25 23.87 -8.36 -14.12
N VAL A 26 23.07 -7.56 -14.81
CA VAL A 26 21.95 -8.04 -15.63
C VAL A 26 22.20 -7.65 -17.09
N CYS A 27 21.89 -8.56 -18.02
CA CYS A 27 22.01 -8.28 -19.43
C CYS A 27 20.87 -7.39 -19.96
N LEU A 28 21.10 -6.68 -21.05
CA LEU A 28 20.14 -5.72 -21.61
C LEU A 28 18.77 -6.35 -21.91
N LYS A 29 18.73 -7.58 -22.46
CA LYS A 29 17.47 -8.28 -22.74
C LYS A 29 16.65 -8.51 -21.47
N CYS A 30 17.29 -8.97 -20.40
CA CYS A 30 16.63 -9.20 -19.12
C CYS A 30 16.27 -7.87 -18.43
N ALA A 31 17.09 -6.83 -18.57
CA ALA A 31 16.78 -5.51 -18.05
C ALA A 31 15.55 -4.90 -18.73
N ILE A 32 15.46 -4.98 -20.07
CA ILE A 32 14.29 -4.52 -20.83
C ILE A 32 13.04 -5.32 -20.46
N HIS A 33 13.15 -6.64 -20.33
CA HIS A 33 12.02 -7.48 -19.90
C HIS A 33 11.53 -7.12 -18.49
N LEU A 34 12.46 -6.85 -17.56
CA LEU A 34 12.12 -6.35 -16.23
C LEU A 34 11.41 -4.99 -16.29
N ILE A 35 11.89 -4.07 -17.13
CA ILE A 35 11.28 -2.74 -17.30
C ILE A 35 9.83 -2.89 -17.82
N HIS A 36 9.61 -3.68 -18.87
CA HIS A 36 8.25 -3.93 -19.37
C HIS A 36 7.37 -4.63 -18.32
N SER A 37 7.90 -5.60 -17.58
CA SER A 37 7.16 -6.24 -16.49
C SER A 37 6.78 -5.25 -15.37
N VAL A 38 7.60 -4.22 -15.11
CA VAL A 38 7.28 -3.16 -14.15
C VAL A 38 6.20 -2.22 -14.70
N GLU A 39 6.20 -1.96 -16.01
CA GLU A 39 5.13 -1.19 -16.67
C GLU A 39 3.78 -1.90 -16.61
N ASP A 40 3.77 -3.21 -16.83
CA ASP A 40 2.58 -4.06 -16.72
C ASP A 40 2.10 -4.21 -15.26
N ALA A 41 3.00 -4.01 -14.28
CA ALA A 41 2.69 -4.07 -12.85
C ALA A 41 2.21 -2.73 -12.26
N LYS A 42 1.94 -1.71 -13.09
CA LYS A 42 1.41 -0.41 -12.65
C LYS A 42 -0.02 -0.55 -12.14
N PHE A 43 -0.24 -0.16 -10.90
CA PHE A 43 -1.49 -0.30 -10.18
C PHE A 43 -2.01 1.07 -9.71
N HIS A 44 -3.19 1.47 -10.16
CA HIS A 44 -3.85 2.69 -9.67
C HIS A 44 -4.73 2.33 -8.46
N HIS A 45 -4.28 2.69 -7.26
CA HIS A 45 -5.06 2.45 -6.04
C HIS A 45 -6.06 3.59 -5.80
N GLN A 46 -7.25 3.26 -5.32
CA GLN A 46 -8.32 4.25 -5.08
C GLN A 46 -7.96 5.32 -4.02
N SER A 47 -6.99 5.05 -3.15
CA SER A 47 -6.46 6.03 -2.19
C SER A 47 -5.48 7.03 -2.81
N HIS A 48 -4.93 6.71 -3.99
CA HIS A 48 -3.89 7.48 -4.67
C HIS A 48 -4.03 7.30 -6.19
N THR A 49 -5.01 7.97 -6.78
CA THR A 49 -5.36 7.80 -8.20
C THR A 49 -4.55 8.68 -9.15
N GLN A 50 -3.83 9.68 -8.61
CA GLN A 50 -3.08 10.66 -9.41
C GLN A 50 -1.91 10.01 -10.15
N HIS A 51 -1.28 9.00 -9.54
CA HIS A 51 -0.09 8.35 -10.08
C HIS A 51 -0.20 6.83 -9.91
N PRO A 52 0.41 6.03 -10.79
CA PRO A 52 0.50 4.59 -10.62
C PRO A 52 1.40 4.22 -9.44
N LEU A 53 1.10 3.08 -8.85
CA LEU A 53 1.93 2.41 -7.87
C LEU A 53 2.60 1.19 -8.50
N VAL A 54 3.80 0.86 -8.06
CA VAL A 54 4.50 -0.36 -8.41
C VAL A 54 4.69 -1.22 -7.17
N LEU A 55 4.51 -2.53 -7.34
CA LEU A 55 4.74 -3.49 -6.28
C LEU A 55 6.25 -3.77 -6.17
N ILE A 56 6.82 -3.49 -5.01
CA ILE A 56 8.24 -3.69 -4.73
C ILE A 56 8.42 -4.45 -3.42
N GLN A 57 9.49 -5.24 -3.33
CA GLN A 57 9.98 -5.73 -2.04
C GLN A 57 10.80 -4.62 -1.40
N ASN A 58 10.36 -4.09 -0.26
CA ASN A 58 11.01 -2.93 0.32
C ASN A 58 12.32 -3.33 1.04
N PRO A 59 13.48 -2.74 0.69
CA PRO A 59 14.73 -3.04 1.37
C PRO A 59 14.90 -2.34 2.73
N THR A 60 14.14 -1.28 3.00
CA THR A 60 14.33 -0.37 4.16
C THR A 60 13.01 -0.01 4.84
N SER A 61 13.09 0.69 5.98
CA SER A 61 11.92 1.20 6.69
C SER A 61 11.14 2.22 5.86
N PHE A 62 9.81 2.27 6.06
CA PHE A 62 8.98 3.31 5.46
C PHE A 62 7.72 3.59 6.26
N TYR A 63 7.16 4.78 6.04
CA TYR A 63 5.88 5.18 6.60
C TYR A 63 4.71 4.77 5.69
N CYS A 64 3.84 3.88 6.18
CA CYS A 64 2.66 3.47 5.45
C CYS A 64 1.52 4.50 5.58
N HIS A 65 1.09 5.05 4.44
CA HIS A 65 0.06 6.10 4.39
C HIS A 65 -1.35 5.62 4.77
N ALA A 66 -1.58 4.31 4.73
CA ALA A 66 -2.86 3.70 5.09
C ALA A 66 -2.99 3.47 6.60
N CYS A 67 -2.05 2.72 7.20
CA CYS A 67 -2.11 2.35 8.62
C CYS A 67 -1.37 3.33 9.55
N LYS A 68 -0.63 4.30 9.01
CA LYS A 68 0.11 5.31 9.78
C LYS A 68 1.18 4.72 10.71
N VAL A 69 1.67 3.54 10.36
CA VAL A 69 2.75 2.84 11.06
C VAL A 69 4.00 2.93 10.20
N GLU A 70 5.11 3.25 10.84
CA GLU A 70 6.44 3.08 10.27
C GLU A 70 6.87 1.64 10.53
N ASP A 71 7.20 0.91 9.46
CA ASP A 71 7.55 -0.50 9.55
C ASP A 71 8.91 -0.76 8.89
N ASN A 72 9.68 -1.66 9.50
CA ASN A 72 10.99 -2.12 9.05
C ASN A 72 10.92 -3.51 8.38
N ILE A 73 9.73 -4.09 8.26
CA ILE A 73 9.55 -5.42 7.68
C ILE A 73 9.82 -5.38 6.16
N ARG A 74 10.61 -6.35 5.68
CA ARG A 74 10.95 -6.57 4.26
C ARG A 74 9.80 -7.21 3.47
N ASP A 75 8.58 -6.71 3.68
CA ASP A 75 7.38 -7.18 3.02
C ASP A 75 7.13 -6.47 1.68
N MET A 76 6.26 -7.07 0.86
CA MET A 76 5.82 -6.47 -0.39
C MET A 76 4.98 -5.21 -0.12
N SER A 77 5.31 -4.13 -0.81
CA SER A 77 4.67 -2.82 -0.65
C SER A 77 4.45 -2.16 -1.99
N TYR A 78 3.40 -1.34 -2.07
CA TYR A 78 3.15 -0.49 -3.23
C TYR A 78 3.78 0.87 -3.00
N LYS A 79 4.64 1.28 -3.93
CA LYS A 79 5.30 2.58 -3.93
C LYS A 79 4.86 3.37 -5.16
N CYS A 80 4.56 4.66 -4.97
CA CYS A 80 4.37 5.57 -6.09
C CYS A 80 5.72 5.93 -6.75
N THR A 81 5.75 5.89 -8.08
CA THR A 81 6.96 6.24 -8.84
C THR A 81 7.21 7.74 -8.94
N GLU A 82 6.21 8.57 -8.62
CA GLU A 82 6.23 10.02 -8.84
C GLU A 82 6.20 10.84 -7.54
N CYS A 83 5.72 10.28 -6.43
CA CYS A 83 5.69 10.95 -5.13
C CYS A 83 6.03 10.01 -3.97
N GLN A 84 6.18 10.56 -2.77
CA GLN A 84 6.51 9.80 -1.55
C GLN A 84 5.31 9.05 -0.96
N PHE A 85 4.44 8.48 -1.80
CA PHE A 85 3.30 7.69 -1.35
C PHE A 85 3.68 6.21 -1.28
N TRP A 86 3.42 5.60 -0.12
CA TRP A 86 3.73 4.22 0.15
C TRP A 86 2.64 3.56 0.99
N ILE A 87 2.26 2.33 0.63
CA ILE A 87 1.34 1.50 1.40
C ILE A 87 1.81 0.05 1.40
N HIS A 88 1.65 -0.65 2.52
CA HIS A 88 1.82 -2.11 2.56
C HIS A 88 0.87 -2.77 1.56
N LYS A 89 1.30 -3.88 0.94
CA LYS A 89 0.40 -4.69 0.10
C LYS A 89 -0.87 -5.09 0.88
N THR A 90 -0.71 -5.53 2.13
CA THR A 90 -1.83 -5.90 3.01
C THR A 90 -2.77 -4.74 3.33
N CYS A 91 -2.27 -3.50 3.34
CA CYS A 91 -3.12 -2.32 3.50
C CYS A 91 -3.86 -1.99 2.19
N ALA A 92 -3.20 -2.14 1.04
CA ALA A 92 -3.83 -1.95 -0.26
C ALA A 92 -4.96 -2.95 -0.51
N ASP A 93 -4.75 -4.21 -0.08
CA ASP A 93 -5.69 -5.33 -0.19
C ASP A 93 -6.76 -5.34 0.92
N ALA A 94 -6.84 -4.29 1.74
CA ALA A 94 -7.83 -4.21 2.81
C ALA A 94 -9.26 -4.28 2.25
N PRO A 95 -10.18 -5.00 2.91
CA PRO A 95 -11.51 -5.24 2.37
C PRO A 95 -12.29 -3.92 2.21
N ALA A 96 -12.90 -3.70 1.05
CA ALA A 96 -13.70 -2.51 0.79
C ALA A 96 -14.88 -2.35 1.76
N SER A 97 -15.38 -3.45 2.31
CA SER A 97 -16.39 -3.45 3.36
C SER A 97 -16.33 -4.74 4.16
N PHE A 98 -16.78 -4.71 5.42
CA PHE A 98 -16.97 -5.92 6.22
C PHE A 98 -18.10 -5.74 7.26
N PRO A 99 -18.78 -6.83 7.66
CA PRO A 99 -19.70 -6.80 8.78
C PRO A 99 -18.93 -6.64 10.09
N PHE A 100 -19.37 -5.74 10.96
CA PHE A 100 -18.70 -5.49 12.23
C PHE A 100 -19.47 -6.14 13.38
N PRO A 101 -18.84 -6.91 14.30
CA PRO A 101 -19.57 -7.63 15.34
C PRO A 101 -20.46 -6.75 16.24
N PHE A 102 -20.00 -5.53 16.56
CA PHE A 102 -20.75 -4.57 17.36
C PHE A 102 -21.62 -3.62 16.53
N HIS A 103 -21.73 -3.86 15.22
CA HIS A 103 -22.56 -3.12 14.27
C HIS A 103 -22.93 -4.02 13.09
N ASP A 104 -23.66 -5.09 13.38
CA ASP A 104 -23.95 -6.21 12.48
C ASP A 104 -24.99 -5.90 11.40
N LYS A 105 -25.96 -5.03 11.71
CA LYS A 105 -27.06 -4.67 10.79
C LYS A 105 -26.60 -3.98 9.51
N HIS A 106 -25.47 -3.28 9.54
CA HIS A 106 -24.94 -2.58 8.36
C HIS A 106 -23.43 -2.76 8.26
N PRO A 107 -22.89 -3.12 7.09
CA PRO A 107 -21.45 -3.21 6.91
C PRO A 107 -20.79 -1.85 7.08
N LEU A 108 -19.55 -1.86 7.55
CA LEU A 108 -18.70 -0.68 7.50
C LEU A 108 -17.94 -0.66 6.17
N PHE A 109 -17.86 0.51 5.54
CA PHE A 109 -17.19 0.70 4.26
C PHE A 109 -15.87 1.41 4.47
N LEU A 110 -14.81 0.89 3.84
CA LEU A 110 -13.51 1.52 3.80
C LEU A 110 -13.59 2.82 2.99
N ARG A 111 -13.03 3.90 3.54
CA ARG A 111 -12.76 5.13 2.82
C ARG A 111 -11.37 5.63 3.14
N PHE A 112 -10.78 6.32 2.17
CA PHE A 112 -9.42 6.83 2.25
C PHE A 112 -9.33 8.25 2.85
N SER A 113 -10.49 8.85 3.16
CA SER A 113 -10.63 10.13 3.87
C SER A 113 -12.05 10.25 4.45
N LEU A 114 -12.22 11.08 5.46
CA LEU A 114 -13.54 11.39 6.03
C LEU A 114 -14.38 12.15 4.99
N PRO A 115 -15.61 11.72 4.66
CA PRO A 115 -16.47 12.44 3.74
C PRO A 115 -16.73 13.88 4.19
N LYS A 116 -16.71 14.82 3.24
CA LYS A 116 -16.87 16.26 3.49
C LYS A 116 -18.15 16.62 4.26
N VAL A 117 -19.23 15.85 4.05
CA VAL A 117 -20.51 16.03 4.76
C VAL A 117 -20.38 15.90 6.29
N TYR A 118 -19.31 15.26 6.78
CA TYR A 118 -19.04 15.09 8.21
C TYR A 118 -17.95 16.03 8.74
N HIS A 119 -17.51 17.04 7.98
CA HIS A 119 -16.44 17.96 8.39
C HIS A 119 -16.93 19.09 9.31
N LYS A 120 -18.25 19.26 9.47
CA LYS A 120 -18.83 20.33 10.29
C LYS A 120 -18.45 20.21 11.77
N PHE A 121 -18.30 18.98 12.25
CA PHE A 121 -17.96 18.68 13.64
C PHE A 121 -16.90 17.59 13.70
N ASP A 122 -16.14 17.57 14.78
CA ASP A 122 -15.21 16.47 15.02
C ASP A 122 -15.95 15.15 15.14
N GLN A 123 -15.41 14.14 14.46
CA GLN A 123 -15.93 12.79 14.47
C GLN A 123 -14.98 11.94 15.31
N TYR A 124 -15.53 10.96 15.99
CA TYR A 124 -14.81 10.13 16.94
C TYR A 124 -14.90 8.66 16.54
N CYS A 125 -13.82 7.94 16.77
CA CYS A 125 -13.81 6.49 16.61
C CYS A 125 -14.65 5.83 17.68
N ARG A 126 -15.53 4.91 17.28
CA ARG A 126 -16.42 4.19 18.20
C ARG A 126 -15.73 3.11 19.05
N LEU A 127 -14.45 2.82 18.78
CA LEU A 127 -13.69 1.79 19.50
C LEU A 127 -12.71 2.38 20.52
N CYS A 128 -11.97 3.42 20.14
CA CYS A 128 -11.01 4.06 21.03
C CYS A 128 -11.45 5.44 21.54
N TYR A 129 -12.58 5.96 21.08
CA TYR A 129 -13.11 7.28 21.44
C TYR A 129 -12.25 8.50 21.07
N GLU A 130 -11.13 8.28 20.37
CA GLU A 130 -10.28 9.34 19.86
C GLU A 130 -10.81 9.99 18.58
N THR A 131 -10.36 11.22 18.31
CA THR A 131 -10.76 12.00 17.12
C THR A 131 -10.28 11.36 15.81
N LEU A 132 -11.09 11.51 14.76
CA LEU A 132 -10.73 11.09 13.41
C LEU A 132 -10.00 12.22 12.68
N ASN A 133 -8.85 11.89 12.10
CA ASN A 133 -8.21 12.78 11.12
C ASN A 133 -8.91 12.67 9.76
N ARG A 134 -9.24 13.82 9.16
CA ARG A 134 -10.01 13.91 7.92
C ARG A 134 -9.31 13.29 6.70
N LEU A 135 -7.98 13.20 6.72
CA LEU A 135 -7.15 12.66 5.64
C LEU A 135 -6.75 11.20 5.86
N ASN A 136 -7.14 10.61 6.99
CA ASN A 136 -6.79 9.24 7.32
C ASN A 136 -7.85 8.27 6.80
N TRP A 137 -7.40 7.05 6.54
CA TRP A 137 -8.29 5.96 6.19
C TRP A 137 -9.16 5.60 7.40
N LEU A 138 -10.41 5.25 7.12
CA LEU A 138 -11.38 4.87 8.12
C LEU A 138 -12.39 3.89 7.54
N TYR A 139 -13.03 3.14 8.42
CA TYR A 139 -14.25 2.43 8.10
C TYR A 139 -15.44 3.19 8.66
N TYR A 140 -16.52 3.35 7.89
CA TYR A 140 -17.75 3.89 8.44
C TYR A 140 -19.04 3.35 7.79
N CYS A 141 -20.12 3.44 8.55
CA CYS A 141 -21.48 3.20 8.07
C CYS A 141 -22.18 4.54 7.79
N PRO A 142 -22.53 4.85 6.53
CA PRO A 142 -23.25 6.09 6.20
C PRO A 142 -24.61 6.19 6.87
N LYS A 143 -25.32 5.06 7.04
CA LYS A 143 -26.67 5.02 7.62
C LYS A 143 -26.67 5.35 9.11
N CYS A 144 -25.68 4.83 9.84
CA CYS A 144 -25.64 4.94 11.31
C CYS A 144 -24.64 5.96 11.84
N ARG A 145 -23.83 6.57 10.96
CA ARG A 145 -22.73 7.48 11.35
C ARG A 145 -21.80 6.81 12.37
N PHE A 146 -21.53 5.53 12.14
CA PHE A 146 -20.63 4.71 12.93
C PHE A 146 -19.25 4.77 12.29
N PHE A 147 -18.27 5.38 12.96
CA PHE A 147 -16.93 5.60 12.42
C PHE A 147 -15.88 4.85 13.22
N VAL A 148 -14.89 4.28 12.55
CA VAL A 148 -13.81 3.52 13.15
C VAL A 148 -12.50 3.85 12.42
N HIS A 149 -11.43 4.16 13.14
CA HIS A 149 -10.11 4.31 12.50
C HIS A 149 -9.74 3.03 11.76
N PHE A 150 -9.04 3.14 10.63
CA PHE A 150 -8.57 1.98 9.87
C PHE A 150 -7.78 0.98 10.74
N GLN A 151 -6.90 1.47 11.61
CA GLN A 151 -6.11 0.62 12.49
C GLN A 151 -6.96 -0.06 13.58
N CYS A 152 -7.91 0.65 14.19
CA CYS A 152 -8.82 0.06 15.17
C CYS A 152 -9.67 -1.06 14.54
N ALA A 153 -10.13 -0.87 13.30
CA ALA A 153 -10.84 -1.91 12.56
C ALA A 153 -9.95 -3.16 12.36
N ARG A 154 -8.70 -2.98 11.93
CA ARG A 154 -7.75 -4.10 11.73
C ARG A 154 -7.47 -4.88 13.01
N SER A 155 -7.25 -4.19 14.13
CA SER A 155 -7.00 -4.85 15.41
C SER A 155 -8.21 -5.66 15.92
N ASN A 156 -9.42 -5.30 15.49
CA ASN A 156 -10.67 -5.96 15.92
C ASN A 156 -11.26 -6.92 14.88
N GLN A 157 -10.60 -7.12 13.73
CA GLN A 157 -10.98 -8.16 12.76
C GLN A 157 -10.52 -9.57 13.18
N MET A 158 -9.90 -9.71 14.37
CA MET A 158 -9.31 -10.97 14.86
C MET A 158 -10.14 -11.72 15.93
N SER A 159 -11.41 -11.39 16.15
CA SER A 159 -12.29 -12.29 16.93
C SER A 159 -13.02 -13.26 15.98
N ARG A 160 -12.34 -14.33 15.60
CA ARG A 160 -12.96 -15.59 15.17
C ARG A 160 -12.44 -16.70 16.08
#